data_AF-M4T9Q4-F1
#
_entry.id   AF-M4T9Q4-F1
#
_cell.length_a   1.000
_cell.length_b   1.000
_cell.length_c   1.000
_cell.angle_alpha   90.00
_cell.angle_beta   90.00
_cell.angle_gamma   90.00
#
_symmetry.space_group_name_H-M   'P 1'
#
loop_
_entity.id
_entity.type
_entity.pdbx_description
1 polymer ?
#
loop_
_entity_poly.entity_id
_entity_poly.type
_entity_poly.pdbx_seq_one_letter_code
_entity_poly.pdbx_strand_id
1 'polypeptide(L)'
;VKAATPRRFQRQQTTLFKQTQPPPIRRQIASLADEAWLIAAKTSNLANKIEQHRTEARRQLAFSILGRGCTTANTEITKPDAVTPPISAKNIPWSDNKDRDDTCKDADDAKNMASDALVTDMLCICSVKHKTGYQACGATITAGTGDLSTKSGSKAKAFTRWELVSTACAGLTKGMHDTLSPSAIAEALANFYSDLGANWLAQAELTDYTNNNDQRNTIYGVHALAGGTKANCSSDNTPLNAGGKGVCINYAKTLQDNKEISWVKHMRNAAKELQAASDIFKQ
;
A
#
# COMPACT_ATOMS: atom_id res chain seq x y z
N VAL A 1 -30.95 17.75 -11.38
CA VAL A 1 -31.27 18.15 -12.78
C VAL A 1 -30.89 16.99 -13.70
N LYS A 2 -31.87 16.27 -14.29
CA LYS A 2 -31.60 15.17 -15.23
C LYS A 2 -30.99 15.76 -16.51
N ALA A 3 -29.71 15.49 -16.77
CA ALA A 3 -29.07 15.89 -18.01
C ALA A 3 -29.86 15.32 -19.19
N ALA A 4 -30.34 16.18 -20.10
CA ALA A 4 -30.93 15.73 -21.34
C ALA A 4 -29.89 14.90 -22.10
N THR A 5 -30.28 13.72 -22.56
CA THR A 5 -29.41 12.85 -23.36
C THR A 5 -28.94 13.65 -24.58
N PRO A 6 -27.64 13.63 -24.95
CA PRO A 6 -27.06 14.52 -25.97
C PRO A 6 -27.82 14.55 -27.32
N ARG A 7 -28.42 13.42 -27.73
CA ARG A 7 -29.26 13.33 -28.94
C ARG A 7 -30.52 14.21 -28.90
N ARG A 8 -31.09 14.46 -27.71
CA ARG A 8 -32.30 15.25 -27.52
C ARG A 8 -32.01 16.75 -27.69
N PHE A 9 -30.84 17.18 -27.24
CA PHE A 9 -30.34 18.55 -27.40
C PHE A 9 -29.98 18.85 -28.86
N GLN A 10 -29.30 17.91 -29.53
CA GLN A 10 -29.01 17.99 -30.96
C GLN A 10 -30.32 18.11 -31.77
N ARG A 11 -31.28 17.19 -31.59
CA ARG A 11 -32.58 17.30 -32.27
C ARG A 11 -33.25 18.65 -32.00
N GLN A 12 -33.32 19.13 -30.76
CA GLN A 12 -33.96 20.42 -30.48
C GLN A 12 -33.27 21.61 -31.17
N GLN A 13 -31.94 21.69 -31.11
CA GLN A 13 -31.21 22.77 -31.77
C GLN A 13 -31.28 22.67 -33.31
N THR A 14 -31.06 21.49 -33.90
CA THR A 14 -31.11 21.34 -35.36
C THR A 14 -32.51 21.61 -35.91
N THR A 15 -33.57 21.38 -35.13
CA THR A 15 -34.95 21.66 -35.57
C THR A 15 -35.29 23.14 -35.51
N LEU A 16 -34.84 23.87 -34.47
CA LEU A 16 -35.05 25.32 -34.35
C LEU A 16 -34.30 26.12 -35.43
N PHE A 17 -33.07 25.74 -35.77
CA PHE A 17 -32.24 26.49 -36.73
C PHE A 17 -32.56 26.20 -38.20
N LYS A 18 -33.19 25.06 -38.52
CA LYS A 18 -33.57 24.70 -39.90
C LYS A 18 -34.66 25.62 -40.48
N GLN A 19 -35.43 26.31 -39.65
CA GLN A 19 -36.62 27.05 -40.11
C GLN A 19 -36.41 28.55 -40.40
N THR A 20 -35.30 29.18 -39.97
CA THR A 20 -35.19 30.67 -39.98
C THR A 20 -33.93 31.27 -40.62
N GLN A 21 -32.89 30.48 -40.97
CA GLN A 21 -31.60 31.03 -41.44
C GLN A 21 -31.35 30.81 -42.95
N PRO A 22 -30.60 31.68 -43.65
CA PRO A 22 -30.11 31.46 -45.02
C PRO A 22 -29.26 30.18 -45.15
N PRO A 23 -29.25 29.50 -46.32
CA PRO A 23 -28.49 28.25 -46.55
C PRO A 23 -27.00 28.27 -46.18
N PRO A 24 -26.23 29.36 -46.44
CA PRO A 24 -24.82 29.43 -46.04
C PRO A 24 -24.63 29.38 -44.52
N ILE A 25 -25.51 30.05 -43.77
CA ILE A 25 -25.47 30.11 -42.31
C ILE A 25 -25.83 28.75 -41.72
N ARG A 26 -26.78 28.02 -42.31
CA ARG A 26 -27.11 26.65 -41.89
C ARG A 26 -25.92 25.69 -42.01
N ARG A 27 -25.10 25.82 -43.05
CA ARG A 27 -23.90 24.97 -43.22
C ARG A 27 -22.84 25.27 -42.17
N GLN A 28 -22.60 26.55 -41.87
CA GLN A 28 -21.65 26.96 -40.84
C GLN A 28 -22.08 26.46 -39.45
N ILE A 29 -23.37 26.60 -39.12
CA ILE A 29 -23.92 26.09 -37.85
C ILE A 29 -23.80 24.56 -37.76
N ALA A 30 -24.08 23.84 -38.86
CA ALA A 30 -23.91 22.38 -38.88
C ALA A 30 -22.45 21.97 -38.67
N SER A 31 -21.50 22.64 -39.33
CA SER A 31 -20.06 22.40 -39.13
C SER A 31 -19.63 22.61 -37.67
N LEU A 32 -20.07 23.71 -37.06
CA LEU A 32 -19.77 24.00 -35.65
C LEU A 32 -20.41 22.99 -34.69
N ALA A 33 -21.62 22.51 -34.98
CA ALA A 33 -22.27 21.49 -34.19
C ALA A 33 -21.55 20.13 -34.27
N ASP A 34 -21.04 19.77 -35.45
CA ASP A 34 -20.26 18.55 -35.66
C ASP A 34 -18.89 18.63 -34.96
N GLU A 35 -18.21 19.78 -35.04
CA GLU A 35 -16.98 20.04 -34.29
C GLU A 35 -17.19 19.99 -32.77
N ALA A 36 -18.24 20.64 -32.27
CA ALA A 36 -18.61 20.60 -30.85
C ALA A 36 -18.92 19.17 -30.39
N TRP A 37 -19.56 18.36 -31.23
CA TRP A 37 -19.82 16.96 -30.94
C TRP A 37 -18.54 16.13 -30.87
N LEU A 38 -17.62 16.32 -31.81
CA LEU A 38 -16.32 15.65 -31.82
C LEU A 38 -15.52 16.00 -30.55
N ILE A 39 -15.52 17.27 -30.16
CA ILE A 39 -14.87 17.71 -28.91
C ILE A 39 -15.54 17.04 -27.71
N ALA A 40 -16.87 17.09 -27.59
CA ALA A 40 -17.60 16.48 -26.48
C ALA A 40 -17.35 14.96 -26.37
N ALA A 41 -17.32 14.26 -27.51
CA ALA A 41 -17.03 12.82 -27.56
C ALA A 41 -15.58 12.52 -27.13
N LYS A 42 -14.61 13.32 -27.57
CA LYS A 42 -13.20 13.21 -27.14
C LYS A 42 -13.06 13.48 -25.65
N THR A 43 -13.64 14.56 -25.13
CA THR A 43 -13.59 14.89 -23.70
C THR A 43 -14.20 13.78 -22.85
N SER A 44 -15.34 13.21 -23.26
CA SER A 44 -15.95 12.07 -22.57
C SER A 44 -15.06 10.83 -22.57
N ASN A 45 -14.40 10.53 -23.68
CA ASN A 45 -13.45 9.41 -23.77
C ASN A 45 -12.26 9.60 -22.82
N LEU A 46 -11.65 10.80 -22.81
CA LEU A 46 -10.53 11.13 -21.93
C LEU A 46 -10.94 11.05 -20.46
N ALA A 47 -12.12 11.59 -20.10
CA ALA A 47 -12.65 11.50 -18.75
C ALA A 47 -12.83 10.03 -18.29
N ASN A 48 -13.36 9.17 -19.15
CA ASN A 48 -13.51 7.74 -18.84
C ASN A 48 -12.15 7.06 -18.62
N LYS A 49 -11.14 7.37 -19.43
CA LYS A 49 -9.78 6.82 -19.26
C LYS A 49 -9.14 7.28 -17.95
N ILE A 50 -9.30 8.56 -17.59
CA ILE A 50 -8.82 9.10 -16.31
C ILE A 50 -9.45 8.33 -15.15
N GLU A 51 -10.75 8.10 -15.17
CA GLU A 51 -11.44 7.36 -14.11
C GLU A 51 -11.02 5.89 -14.06
N GLN A 52 -10.74 5.24 -15.20
CA GLN A 52 -10.18 3.89 -15.24
C GLN A 52 -8.82 3.82 -14.53
N HIS A 53 -7.89 4.71 -14.87
CA HIS A 53 -6.57 4.76 -14.23
C HIS A 53 -6.68 5.07 -12.72
N ARG A 54 -7.54 6.01 -12.32
CA ARG A 54 -7.79 6.29 -10.89
C ARG A 54 -8.35 5.09 -10.15
N THR A 55 -9.23 4.33 -10.79
CA THR A 55 -9.81 3.10 -10.22
C THR A 55 -8.72 2.05 -10.00
N GLU A 56 -7.89 1.80 -11.00
CA GLU A 56 -6.80 0.83 -10.88
C GLU A 56 -5.76 1.29 -9.86
N ALA A 57 -5.44 2.59 -9.77
CA ALA A 57 -4.58 3.13 -8.72
C ALA A 57 -5.12 2.83 -7.31
N ARG A 58 -6.42 3.08 -7.05
CA ARG A 58 -7.06 2.78 -5.76
C ARG A 58 -7.01 1.29 -5.45
N ARG A 59 -7.27 0.44 -6.45
CA ARG A 59 -7.18 -1.01 -6.31
C ARG A 59 -5.78 -1.45 -5.92
N GLN A 60 -4.76 -0.98 -6.64
CA GLN A 60 -3.36 -1.29 -6.34
C GLN A 60 -2.96 -0.83 -4.93
N LEU A 61 -3.41 0.35 -4.48
CA LEU A 61 -3.17 0.79 -3.09
C LEU A 61 -3.86 -0.12 -2.06
N ALA A 62 -5.09 -0.53 -2.31
CA ALA A 62 -5.79 -1.48 -1.44
C ALA A 62 -5.06 -2.82 -1.34
N PHE A 63 -4.54 -3.34 -2.46
CA PHE A 63 -3.67 -4.53 -2.46
C PHE A 63 -2.34 -4.28 -1.75
N SER A 64 -1.75 -3.10 -1.84
CA SER A 64 -0.52 -2.81 -1.08
C SER A 64 -0.77 -2.83 0.43
N ILE A 65 -1.90 -2.30 0.90
CA ILE A 65 -2.22 -2.19 2.33
C ILE A 65 -2.66 -3.55 2.91
N LEU A 66 -3.56 -4.25 2.23
CA LEU A 66 -4.24 -5.46 2.73
C LEU A 66 -3.71 -6.76 2.10
N GLY A 67 -2.81 -6.68 1.12
CA GLY A 67 -2.33 -7.84 0.36
C GLY A 67 -3.48 -8.62 -0.26
N ARG A 68 -3.33 -9.95 -0.25
CA ARG A 68 -4.41 -10.88 -0.66
C ARG A 68 -5.59 -10.94 0.32
N GLY A 69 -5.55 -10.23 1.45
CA GLY A 69 -6.70 -10.03 2.33
C GLY A 69 -7.77 -9.10 1.73
N CYS A 70 -7.38 -8.23 0.78
CA CYS A 70 -8.29 -7.26 0.15
C CYS A 70 -9.46 -7.93 -0.59
N THR A 71 -9.20 -8.99 -1.36
CA THR A 71 -10.22 -9.68 -2.18
C THR A 71 -11.27 -10.41 -1.34
N THR A 72 -10.92 -10.80 -0.10
CA THR A 72 -11.87 -11.42 0.84
C THR A 72 -12.82 -10.38 1.44
N ALA A 73 -12.41 -9.11 1.44
CA ALA A 73 -13.09 -8.02 2.14
C ALA A 73 -13.98 -7.18 1.22
N ASN A 74 -13.59 -7.04 -0.04
CA ASN A 74 -14.30 -6.25 -1.03
C ASN A 74 -14.17 -6.91 -2.42
N THR A 75 -15.22 -7.64 -2.83
CA THR A 75 -15.32 -8.23 -4.18
C THR A 75 -15.47 -7.16 -5.26
N GLU A 76 -15.90 -5.97 -4.87
CA GLU A 76 -16.21 -4.84 -5.74
C GLU A 76 -15.04 -3.87 -5.88
N ILE A 77 -13.84 -4.16 -5.35
CA ILE A 77 -12.66 -3.27 -5.43
C ILE A 77 -12.22 -2.94 -6.87
N THR A 78 -12.82 -3.61 -7.85
CA THR A 78 -12.69 -3.34 -9.29
C THR A 78 -13.59 -2.21 -9.80
N LYS A 79 -14.52 -1.70 -8.98
CA LYS A 79 -15.45 -0.62 -9.34
C LYS A 79 -14.87 0.76 -9.05
N PRO A 80 -15.17 1.79 -9.88
CA PRO A 80 -14.62 3.14 -9.72
C PRO A 80 -14.93 3.85 -8.40
N ASP A 81 -16.07 3.52 -7.82
CA ASP A 81 -16.62 4.07 -6.57
C ASP A 81 -16.36 3.17 -5.35
N ALA A 82 -15.64 2.06 -5.53
CA ALA A 82 -15.34 1.16 -4.43
C ALA A 82 -14.42 1.81 -3.41
N VAL A 83 -14.90 1.87 -2.17
CA VAL A 83 -14.11 2.31 -1.03
C VAL A 83 -13.24 1.15 -0.56
N THR A 84 -11.97 1.43 -0.26
CA THR A 84 -11.11 0.46 0.42
C THR A 84 -11.78 0.04 1.73
N PRO A 85 -12.05 -1.25 1.95
CA PRO A 85 -12.73 -1.68 3.16
C PRO A 85 -11.87 -1.33 4.38
N PRO A 86 -12.47 -0.91 5.50
CA PRO A 86 -11.72 -0.71 6.73
C PRO A 86 -11.04 -2.02 7.15
N ILE A 87 -9.88 -1.92 7.78
CA ILE A 87 -9.19 -3.07 8.34
C ILE A 87 -10.01 -3.57 9.53
N SER A 88 -10.22 -4.88 9.58
CA SER A 88 -11.05 -5.60 10.54
C SER A 88 -10.44 -6.98 10.81
N ALA A 89 -10.93 -7.67 11.84
CA ALA A 89 -10.54 -9.06 12.11
C ALA A 89 -10.79 -10.01 10.93
N LYS A 90 -11.71 -9.69 10.01
CA LYS A 90 -12.02 -10.54 8.84
C LYS A 90 -10.97 -10.43 7.74
N ASN A 91 -10.48 -9.23 7.47
CA ASN A 91 -9.63 -8.94 6.31
C ASN A 91 -8.17 -8.63 6.64
N ILE A 92 -7.82 -8.53 7.92
CA ILE A 92 -6.43 -8.35 8.32
C ILE A 92 -5.54 -9.46 7.71
N PRO A 93 -4.42 -9.11 7.07
CA PRO A 93 -3.53 -10.06 6.37
C PRO A 93 -2.64 -10.83 7.35
N TRP A 94 -3.27 -11.55 8.28
CA TRP A 94 -2.61 -12.38 9.27
C TRP A 94 -3.25 -13.77 9.32
N SER A 95 -2.43 -14.81 9.50
CA SER A 95 -2.92 -16.18 9.58
C SER A 95 -3.36 -16.52 10.99
N ASP A 96 -4.46 -17.26 11.14
CA ASP A 96 -4.99 -17.60 12.47
C ASP A 96 -4.18 -18.68 13.21
N ASN A 97 -3.19 -19.26 12.54
CA ASN A 97 -2.36 -20.37 13.01
C ASN A 97 -0.85 -20.07 12.95
N LYS A 98 -0.46 -18.80 12.86
CA LYS A 98 0.94 -18.35 12.85
C LYS A 98 1.18 -17.33 13.95
N ASP A 99 2.25 -17.53 14.70
CA ASP A 99 2.75 -16.51 15.61
C ASP A 99 3.54 -15.43 14.84
N ARG A 100 3.99 -14.39 15.56
CA ARG A 100 4.76 -13.28 14.99
C ARG A 100 5.92 -13.81 14.14
N ASP A 101 6.76 -14.66 14.70
CA ASP A 101 7.99 -15.07 14.03
C ASP A 101 7.72 -15.98 12.81
N ASP A 102 6.70 -16.84 12.87
CA ASP A 102 6.25 -17.65 11.72
C ASP A 102 5.84 -16.79 10.51
N THR A 103 5.41 -15.55 10.75
CA THR A 103 4.95 -14.60 9.72
C THR A 103 6.03 -13.61 9.31
N CYS A 104 6.92 -13.22 10.24
CA CYS A 104 7.75 -12.02 10.10
C CYS A 104 9.24 -12.27 9.93
N LYS A 105 9.78 -13.40 10.41
CA LYS A 105 11.23 -13.64 10.41
C LYS A 105 11.80 -13.57 9.01
N ASP A 106 11.24 -14.40 8.14
CA ASP A 106 11.59 -14.49 6.73
C ASP A 106 10.39 -14.04 5.90
N ALA A 107 10.56 -12.92 5.21
CA ALA A 107 9.54 -12.44 4.29
C ALA A 107 9.34 -13.45 3.14
N ASP A 108 8.10 -13.56 2.70
CA ASP A 108 7.72 -14.48 1.63
C ASP A 108 6.61 -13.87 0.77
N ASP A 109 6.52 -14.29 -0.48
CA ASP A 109 5.44 -13.90 -1.39
C ASP A 109 4.15 -14.71 -1.15
N ALA A 110 4.06 -15.44 -0.03
CA ALA A 110 2.90 -16.21 0.37
C ALA A 110 1.89 -15.36 1.16
N LYS A 111 0.61 -15.77 1.11
CA LYS A 111 -0.49 -15.02 1.74
C LYS A 111 -0.28 -14.90 3.25
N ASN A 112 -0.56 -13.72 3.81
CA ASN A 112 -0.43 -13.42 5.24
C ASN A 112 1.00 -13.54 5.79
N MET A 113 2.01 -13.44 4.93
CA MET A 113 3.43 -13.35 5.29
C MET A 113 3.89 -11.90 5.22
N ALA A 114 4.96 -11.57 5.94
CA ALA A 114 5.67 -10.34 5.68
C ALA A 114 6.06 -10.26 4.19
N SER A 115 5.98 -9.08 3.59
CA SER A 115 5.96 -8.77 2.14
C SER A 115 4.58 -8.78 1.47
N ASP A 116 3.60 -9.61 1.90
CA ASP A 116 2.28 -9.70 1.25
C ASP A 116 1.51 -8.38 1.34
N ALA A 117 1.58 -7.71 2.49
CA ALA A 117 0.80 -6.52 2.81
C ALA A 117 1.56 -5.58 3.74
N LEU A 118 1.43 -4.27 3.53
CA LEU A 118 2.05 -3.27 4.40
C LEU A 118 1.56 -3.40 5.85
N VAL A 119 0.28 -3.71 6.07
CA VAL A 119 -0.27 -3.93 7.42
C VAL A 119 0.44 -5.08 8.14
N THR A 120 0.77 -6.16 7.43
CA THR A 120 1.52 -7.28 7.99
C THR A 120 2.92 -6.81 8.42
N ASP A 121 3.59 -6.06 7.56
CA ASP A 121 4.95 -5.58 7.83
C ASP A 121 4.99 -4.58 9.00
N MET A 122 4.00 -3.67 9.10
CA MET A 122 3.83 -2.79 10.25
C MET A 122 3.60 -3.59 11.54
N LEU A 123 2.78 -4.63 11.53
CA LEU A 123 2.60 -5.49 12.68
C LEU A 123 3.90 -6.21 13.05
N CYS A 124 4.65 -6.68 12.06
CA CYS A 124 5.91 -7.37 12.28
C CYS A 124 6.95 -6.50 13.00
N ILE A 125 7.11 -5.24 12.61
CA ILE A 125 8.09 -4.33 13.25
C ILE A 125 7.58 -3.72 14.56
N CYS A 126 6.28 -3.84 14.86
CA CYS A 126 5.65 -3.29 16.06
C CYS A 126 5.12 -4.36 17.03
N SER A 127 5.51 -5.63 16.89
CA SER A 127 5.10 -6.71 17.77
C SER A 127 6.22 -7.70 18.05
N VAL A 128 6.14 -8.35 19.21
CA VAL A 128 7.07 -9.39 19.64
C VAL A 128 6.34 -10.72 19.83
N LYS A 129 7.05 -11.82 19.65
CA LYS A 129 6.63 -13.18 20.02
C LYS A 129 6.74 -13.39 21.55
N HIS A 130 6.16 -12.48 22.33
CA HIS A 130 6.05 -12.63 23.76
C HIS A 130 4.89 -11.81 24.33
N LYS A 131 4.25 -12.32 25.39
CA LYS A 131 3.10 -11.67 26.04
C LYS A 131 3.47 -10.40 26.83
N THR A 132 4.73 -10.27 27.21
CA THR A 132 5.25 -9.15 28.01
C THR A 132 6.56 -8.62 27.44
N GLY A 133 6.94 -7.39 27.81
CA GLY A 133 8.26 -6.85 27.51
C GLY A 133 8.26 -5.78 26.42
N TYR A 134 9.05 -6.01 25.38
CA TYR A 134 9.53 -4.98 24.45
C TYR A 134 8.40 -4.22 23.73
N GLN A 135 8.38 -2.90 23.91
CA GLN A 135 7.40 -1.98 23.31
C GLN A 135 7.94 -1.43 21.98
N ALA A 136 7.87 -2.25 20.94
CA ALA A 136 8.23 -1.83 19.61
C ALA A 136 7.27 -0.74 19.09
N CYS A 137 7.79 0.25 18.36
CA CYS A 137 7.03 1.39 17.80
C CYS A 137 6.42 2.35 18.84
N GLY A 138 6.88 2.33 20.09
CA GLY A 138 6.57 3.34 21.11
C GLY A 138 5.84 2.81 22.34
N ALA A 139 5.90 3.58 23.43
CA ALA A 139 5.41 3.17 24.74
C ALA A 139 3.87 3.00 24.83
N THR A 140 3.12 3.54 23.88
CA THR A 140 1.66 3.40 23.81
C THR A 140 1.20 2.03 23.32
N ILE A 141 2.10 1.25 22.70
CA ILE A 141 1.82 -0.12 22.25
C ILE A 141 2.23 -1.06 23.38
N THR A 142 1.27 -1.42 24.23
CA THR A 142 1.51 -2.30 25.38
C THR A 142 1.70 -3.76 24.92
N ALA A 143 2.74 -4.42 25.42
CA ALA A 143 3.15 -5.75 24.91
C ALA A 143 2.06 -6.84 25.02
N GLY A 144 1.14 -6.75 26.01
CA GLY A 144 0.12 -7.78 26.23
C GLY A 144 -1.13 -7.72 25.34
N THR A 145 -1.41 -6.58 24.71
CA THR A 145 -2.66 -6.36 23.96
C THR A 145 -2.51 -6.78 22.51
N GLY A 146 -3.23 -7.82 22.07
CA GLY A 146 -2.99 -8.42 20.76
C GLY A 146 -1.68 -9.22 20.75
N ASP A 147 -1.59 -10.18 21.67
CA ASP A 147 -0.43 -11.06 21.88
C ASP A 147 -0.23 -12.02 20.69
N LEU A 148 0.86 -11.81 19.94
CA LEU A 148 1.22 -12.63 18.78
C LEU A 148 2.29 -13.68 19.12
N SER A 149 2.46 -14.04 20.40
CA SER A 149 3.44 -15.06 20.83
C SER A 149 2.98 -16.49 20.57
N THR A 150 1.66 -16.71 20.48
CA THR A 150 1.04 -18.03 20.29
C THR A 150 0.37 -18.11 18.94
N LYS A 151 0.34 -19.28 18.33
CA LYS A 151 -0.23 -19.48 16.99
C LYS A 151 -1.75 -19.35 16.92
N SER A 152 -2.49 -19.85 17.92
CA SER A 152 -3.95 -19.95 17.87
C SER A 152 -4.67 -18.61 18.05
N GLY A 153 -5.69 -18.35 17.22
CA GLY A 153 -6.50 -17.14 17.28
C GLY A 153 -5.73 -15.88 16.87
N SER A 154 -4.57 -16.05 16.23
CA SER A 154 -3.64 -14.95 15.96
C SER A 154 -4.22 -13.88 15.04
N LYS A 155 -5.22 -14.23 14.22
CA LYS A 155 -5.82 -13.25 13.32
C LYS A 155 -6.61 -12.20 14.09
N ALA A 156 -7.41 -12.63 15.07
CA ALA A 156 -8.13 -11.71 15.94
C ALA A 156 -7.16 -10.87 16.80
N LYS A 157 -6.10 -11.50 17.32
CA LYS A 157 -5.08 -10.81 18.12
C LYS A 157 -4.28 -9.79 17.30
N ALA A 158 -3.97 -10.11 16.05
CA ALA A 158 -3.33 -9.20 15.11
C ALA A 158 -4.21 -7.97 14.86
N PHE A 159 -5.53 -8.14 14.80
CA PHE A 159 -6.44 -7.01 14.63
C PHE A 159 -6.45 -6.10 15.85
N THR A 160 -6.54 -6.66 17.06
CA THR A 160 -6.41 -5.88 18.29
C THR A 160 -5.06 -5.14 18.36
N ARG A 161 -3.97 -5.77 17.90
CA ARG A 161 -2.66 -5.12 17.80
C ARG A 161 -2.66 -3.98 16.77
N TRP A 162 -3.28 -4.19 15.61
CA TRP A 162 -3.38 -3.19 14.55
C TRP A 162 -4.08 -1.92 15.00
N GLU A 163 -5.12 -2.02 15.82
CA GLU A 163 -5.81 -0.86 16.38
C GLU A 163 -4.86 0.03 17.19
N LEU A 164 -3.93 -0.55 17.95
CA LEU A 164 -2.90 0.19 18.67
C LEU A 164 -1.85 0.79 17.73
N VAL A 165 -1.34 0.00 16.79
CA VAL A 165 -0.30 0.42 15.83
C VAL A 165 -0.81 1.56 14.95
N SER A 166 -2.01 1.45 14.41
CA SER A 166 -2.62 2.48 13.56
C SER A 166 -2.90 3.78 14.32
N THR A 167 -3.32 3.69 15.58
CA THR A 167 -3.49 4.86 16.45
C THR A 167 -2.16 5.56 16.70
N ALA A 168 -1.09 4.81 17.02
CA ALA A 168 0.24 5.36 17.19
C ALA A 168 0.76 6.02 15.90
N CYS A 169 0.54 5.37 14.75
CA CYS A 169 0.93 5.87 13.44
C CYS A 169 0.24 7.20 13.08
N ALA A 170 -1.06 7.34 13.35
CA ALA A 170 -1.81 8.57 13.11
C ALA A 170 -1.24 9.79 13.87
N GLY A 171 -0.59 9.56 15.02
CA GLY A 171 0.12 10.60 15.75
C GLY A 171 1.41 11.06 15.07
N LEU A 172 2.04 10.19 14.28
CA LEU A 172 3.32 10.45 13.58
C LEU A 172 3.12 11.11 12.20
N THR A 173 1.98 10.86 11.55
CA THR A 173 1.71 11.34 10.19
C THR A 173 1.12 12.75 10.13
N LYS A 174 1.00 13.45 11.27
CA LYS A 174 0.47 14.82 11.33
C LYS A 174 1.39 15.78 10.57
N GLY A 175 0.98 16.18 9.37
CA GLY A 175 1.75 17.04 8.46
C GLY A 175 2.47 16.32 7.32
N MET A 176 2.29 15.00 7.16
CA MET A 176 2.79 14.27 5.99
C MET A 176 1.81 14.39 4.81
N HIS A 177 2.34 14.75 3.64
CA HIS A 177 1.71 14.92 2.32
C HIS A 177 0.16 14.98 2.29
N ASP A 178 -0.39 16.19 2.10
CA ASP A 178 -1.83 16.39 1.92
C ASP A 178 -2.39 15.81 0.61
N THR A 179 -1.53 15.37 -0.32
CA THR A 179 -1.94 14.86 -1.63
C THR A 179 -1.13 13.67 -2.06
N LEU A 180 -1.84 12.60 -2.43
CA LEU A 180 -1.27 11.40 -3.03
C LEU A 180 -0.82 11.69 -4.48
N SER A 181 0.46 11.46 -4.77
CA SER A 181 1.04 11.62 -6.11
C SER A 181 2.04 10.50 -6.41
N PRO A 182 2.39 10.27 -7.70
CA PRO A 182 3.45 9.33 -8.06
C PRO A 182 4.79 9.64 -7.36
N SER A 183 5.15 10.92 -7.23
CA SER A 183 6.40 11.34 -6.59
C SER A 183 6.37 11.09 -5.08
N ALA A 184 5.24 11.36 -4.41
CA ALA A 184 5.11 11.09 -2.97
C ALA A 184 5.23 9.59 -2.66
N ILE A 185 4.66 8.72 -3.51
CA ILE A 185 4.84 7.26 -3.38
C ILE A 185 6.31 6.89 -3.59
N ALA A 186 6.96 7.43 -4.63
CA ALA A 186 8.37 7.13 -4.90
C ALA A 186 9.29 7.55 -3.75
N GLU A 187 9.05 8.73 -3.17
CA GLU A 187 9.79 9.25 -2.01
C GLU A 187 9.59 8.36 -0.77
N ALA A 188 8.34 7.99 -0.45
CA ALA A 188 8.04 7.09 0.66
C ALA A 188 8.72 5.72 0.51
N LEU A 189 8.73 5.17 -0.72
CA LEU A 189 9.43 3.92 -1.01
C LEU A 189 10.95 4.07 -0.92
N ALA A 190 11.52 5.20 -1.37
CA ALA A 190 12.94 5.47 -1.23
C ALA A 190 13.37 5.54 0.24
N ASN A 191 12.57 6.22 1.09
CA ASN A 191 12.80 6.28 2.53
C ASN A 191 12.73 4.87 3.17
N PHE A 192 11.75 4.06 2.79
CA PHE A 192 11.67 2.67 3.23
C PHE A 192 12.94 1.88 2.88
N TYR A 193 13.42 1.99 1.63
CA TYR A 193 14.63 1.28 1.20
C TYR A 193 15.90 1.82 1.85
N SER A 194 16.00 3.12 2.17
CA SER A 194 17.15 3.68 2.88
C SER A 194 17.24 3.23 4.34
N ASP A 195 16.10 2.89 4.93
CA ASP A 195 16.02 2.41 6.32
C ASP A 195 16.37 0.92 6.46
N LEU A 196 16.46 0.18 5.35
CA LEU A 196 16.92 -1.21 5.37
C LEU A 196 18.34 -1.30 5.94
N GLY A 197 18.50 -2.14 6.96
CA GLY A 197 19.75 -2.39 7.63
C GLY A 197 20.27 -1.24 8.49
N ALA A 198 19.54 -0.13 8.60
CA ALA A 198 19.99 1.05 9.34
C ALA A 198 19.78 0.91 10.86
N ASN A 199 18.69 0.25 11.27
CA ASN A 199 18.28 0.20 12.67
C ASN A 199 18.84 -1.02 13.41
N TRP A 200 20.13 -0.96 13.78
CA TRP A 200 20.82 -2.07 14.45
C TRP A 200 21.67 -1.63 15.63
N LEU A 201 22.00 -2.59 16.49
CA LEU A 201 22.90 -2.40 17.63
C LEU A 201 23.83 -3.60 17.83
N ALA A 202 25.05 -3.32 18.29
CA ALA A 202 26.02 -4.35 18.65
C ALA A 202 25.75 -4.87 20.07
N GLN A 203 25.72 -6.19 20.24
CA GLN A 203 25.66 -6.87 21.54
C GLN A 203 27.00 -7.50 21.94
N ALA A 204 27.97 -7.52 21.03
CA ALA A 204 29.35 -7.90 21.24
C ALA A 204 30.23 -7.27 20.14
N GLU A 205 31.54 -7.45 20.24
CA GLU A 205 32.46 -7.12 19.14
C GLU A 205 32.04 -7.86 17.86
N LEU A 206 31.99 -7.14 16.74
CA LEU A 206 31.63 -7.70 15.44
C LEU A 206 32.88 -8.28 14.78
N THR A 207 33.02 -9.60 14.86
CA THR A 207 34.17 -10.31 14.30
C THR A 207 33.98 -10.70 12.83
N ASP A 208 32.75 -10.63 12.31
CA ASP A 208 32.41 -10.97 10.92
C ASP A 208 31.57 -9.86 10.29
N TYR A 209 32.20 -8.71 10.07
CA TYR A 209 31.52 -7.54 9.54
C TYR A 209 30.94 -7.82 8.15
N THR A 210 31.68 -8.53 7.29
CA THR A 210 31.29 -8.81 5.90
C THR A 210 30.01 -9.64 5.82
N ASN A 211 29.94 -10.79 6.51
CA ASN A 211 28.73 -11.62 6.45
C ASN A 211 27.53 -10.97 7.15
N ASN A 212 27.77 -10.14 8.15
CA ASN A 212 26.71 -9.36 8.79
C ASN A 212 26.20 -8.26 7.85
N ASN A 213 27.07 -7.55 7.12
CA ASN A 213 26.72 -6.41 6.28
C ASN A 213 25.89 -6.80 5.05
N ASP A 214 26.25 -7.91 4.39
CA ASP A 214 25.58 -8.34 3.15
C ASP A 214 24.10 -8.70 3.37
N GLN A 215 23.77 -9.32 4.51
CA GLN A 215 22.38 -9.61 4.89
C GLN A 215 21.71 -8.46 5.63
N ARG A 216 22.47 -7.55 6.26
CA ARG A 216 21.90 -6.41 6.98
C ARG A 216 21.06 -5.52 6.06
N ASN A 217 21.53 -5.29 4.83
CA ASN A 217 20.84 -4.44 3.86
C ASN A 217 19.49 -5.01 3.37
N THR A 218 19.10 -6.20 3.79
CA THR A 218 17.78 -6.78 3.51
C THR A 218 16.86 -6.81 4.73
N ILE A 219 17.29 -6.27 5.88
CA ILE A 219 16.53 -6.33 7.14
C ILE A 219 15.85 -4.99 7.41
N TYR A 220 14.55 -5.02 7.70
CA TYR A 220 13.81 -3.82 8.11
C TYR A 220 13.35 -3.92 9.56
N GLY A 221 13.54 -2.84 10.34
CA GLY A 221 13.23 -2.82 11.77
C GLY A 221 14.46 -3.05 12.66
N VAL A 222 14.24 -2.99 13.97
CA VAL A 222 15.32 -2.99 14.97
C VAL A 222 15.88 -4.39 15.20
N HIS A 223 17.21 -4.54 15.16
CA HIS A 223 17.86 -5.83 15.32
C HIS A 223 19.23 -5.76 16.00
N ALA A 224 19.63 -6.88 16.61
CA ALA A 224 20.89 -7.01 17.32
C ALA A 224 21.88 -7.91 16.56
N LEU A 225 23.12 -7.44 16.47
CA LEU A 225 24.26 -8.14 15.87
C LEU A 225 25.28 -8.50 16.96
N ALA A 226 25.96 -9.64 16.85
CA ALA A 226 27.04 -10.01 17.76
C ALA A 226 28.01 -11.00 17.08
N GLY A 227 29.33 -10.76 17.18
CA GLY A 227 30.33 -11.68 16.62
C GLY A 227 30.05 -12.03 15.15
N GLY A 228 29.95 -13.33 14.87
CA GLY A 228 29.52 -13.88 13.57
C GLY A 228 28.04 -14.26 13.47
N THR A 229 27.19 -13.83 14.42
CA THR A 229 25.76 -14.16 14.42
C THR A 229 24.97 -13.16 13.59
N LYS A 230 24.46 -13.65 12.46
CA LYS A 230 23.57 -12.94 11.55
C LYS A 230 22.22 -12.64 12.21
N ALA A 231 21.63 -11.49 11.92
CA ALA A 231 20.28 -11.16 12.36
C ALA A 231 19.24 -12.11 11.74
N ASN A 232 18.39 -12.70 12.60
CA ASN A 232 17.36 -13.67 12.22
C ASN A 232 15.95 -13.23 12.64
N CYS A 233 15.79 -11.94 13.00
CA CYS A 233 14.51 -11.33 13.35
C CYS A 233 13.65 -12.11 14.35
N SER A 234 14.30 -12.82 15.28
CA SER A 234 13.64 -13.51 16.39
C SER A 234 13.26 -12.53 17.48
N SER A 235 11.98 -12.48 17.82
CA SER A 235 11.40 -11.40 18.63
C SER A 235 10.88 -11.88 19.99
N ASP A 236 11.75 -12.43 20.84
CA ASP A 236 11.33 -12.80 22.21
C ASP A 236 11.09 -11.56 23.12
N ASN A 237 11.00 -11.76 24.43
CA ASN A 237 10.79 -10.69 25.40
C ASN A 237 11.96 -9.69 25.51
N THR A 238 13.14 -10.07 25.03
CA THR A 238 14.38 -9.29 25.08
C THR A 238 15.06 -9.30 23.70
N PRO A 239 14.37 -8.82 22.65
CA PRO A 239 14.75 -9.08 21.26
C PRO A 239 16.04 -8.37 20.86
N LEU A 240 16.63 -7.55 21.73
CA LEU A 240 17.85 -6.79 21.50
C LEU A 240 19.01 -7.20 22.41
N ASN A 241 18.82 -8.13 23.35
CA ASN A 241 19.86 -8.49 24.35
C ASN A 241 20.84 -9.57 23.86
N ALA A 242 20.68 -10.07 22.63
CA ALA A 242 21.58 -11.06 22.05
C ALA A 242 21.63 -10.91 20.53
N GLY A 243 22.79 -11.22 19.93
CA GLY A 243 22.93 -11.27 18.49
C GLY A 243 21.96 -12.26 17.84
N GLY A 244 21.53 -11.97 16.62
CA GLY A 244 20.60 -12.82 15.88
C GLY A 244 19.13 -12.58 16.19
N LYS A 245 18.82 -11.65 17.09
CA LYS A 245 17.45 -11.29 17.48
C LYS A 245 17.05 -9.93 16.95
N GLY A 246 15.76 -9.66 16.94
CA GLY A 246 15.24 -8.35 16.55
C GLY A 246 13.74 -8.34 16.35
N VAL A 247 13.17 -7.14 16.45
CA VAL A 247 11.82 -6.85 15.99
C VAL A 247 11.92 -6.30 14.57
N CYS A 248 12.20 -7.22 13.66
CA CYS A 248 12.50 -6.91 12.27
C CYS A 248 11.88 -7.91 11.30
N ILE A 249 12.05 -7.65 10.00
CA ILE A 249 11.70 -8.53 8.89
C ILE A 249 12.95 -8.76 8.06
N ASN A 250 13.24 -10.00 7.69
CA ASN A 250 14.29 -10.31 6.72
C ASN A 250 13.70 -10.47 5.32
N TYR A 251 13.99 -9.52 4.42
CA TYR A 251 13.56 -9.55 3.02
C TYR A 251 14.54 -10.24 2.07
N ALA A 252 15.60 -10.90 2.58
CA ALA A 252 16.61 -11.52 1.72
C ALA A 252 16.00 -12.40 0.62
N LYS A 253 15.05 -13.26 0.97
CA LYS A 253 14.35 -14.14 0.02
C LYS A 253 13.54 -13.38 -1.04
N THR A 254 12.91 -12.27 -0.66
CA THR A 254 12.04 -11.47 -1.54
C THR A 254 12.78 -10.43 -2.37
N LEU A 255 14.04 -10.14 -2.04
CA LEU A 255 14.91 -9.23 -2.80
C LEU A 255 15.95 -9.97 -3.66
N GLN A 256 16.06 -11.29 -3.52
CA GLN A 256 16.85 -12.15 -4.40
C GLN A 256 16.24 -12.26 -5.80
N ASP A 257 17.07 -12.59 -6.79
CA ASP A 257 16.67 -12.96 -8.16
C ASP A 257 15.75 -11.94 -8.87
N ASN A 258 15.95 -10.64 -8.62
CA ASN A 258 15.11 -9.54 -9.14
C ASN A 258 13.64 -9.62 -8.69
N LYS A 259 13.35 -10.33 -7.60
CA LYS A 259 12.04 -10.27 -6.94
C LYS A 259 11.90 -8.93 -6.21
N GLU A 260 10.65 -8.61 -5.93
CA GLU A 260 10.26 -7.38 -5.26
C GLU A 260 9.30 -7.72 -4.11
N ILE A 261 9.35 -6.92 -3.05
CA ILE A 261 8.38 -6.96 -1.95
C ILE A 261 6.97 -6.71 -2.52
N SER A 262 6.00 -7.58 -2.19
CA SER A 262 4.71 -7.61 -2.89
C SER A 262 3.90 -6.33 -2.69
N TRP A 263 3.82 -5.80 -1.47
CA TRP A 263 3.12 -4.52 -1.26
C TRP A 263 3.84 -3.34 -1.94
N VAL A 264 5.17 -3.35 -2.03
CA VAL A 264 5.94 -2.31 -2.74
C VAL A 264 5.60 -2.32 -4.23
N LYS A 265 5.56 -3.51 -4.84
CA LYS A 265 5.15 -3.68 -6.25
C LYS A 265 3.78 -3.05 -6.51
N HIS A 266 2.82 -3.31 -5.62
CA HIS A 266 1.48 -2.72 -5.72
C HIS A 266 1.50 -1.19 -5.56
N MET A 267 2.30 -0.63 -4.66
CA MET A 267 2.46 0.83 -4.56
C MET A 267 3.06 1.44 -5.83
N ARG A 268 4.10 0.82 -6.41
CA ARG A 268 4.69 1.28 -7.68
C ARG A 268 3.69 1.21 -8.83
N ASN A 269 2.86 0.18 -8.89
CA ASN A 269 1.80 0.10 -9.90
C ASN A 269 0.75 1.20 -9.69
N ALA A 270 0.35 1.49 -8.45
CA ALA A 270 -0.53 2.62 -8.18
C ALA A 270 0.06 3.96 -8.66
N ALA A 271 1.35 4.19 -8.43
CA ALA A 271 2.04 5.38 -8.92
C ALA A 271 2.01 5.48 -10.45
N LYS A 272 2.21 4.37 -11.18
CA LYS A 272 2.11 4.33 -12.65
C LYS A 272 0.71 4.70 -13.14
N GLU A 273 -0.33 4.17 -12.51
CA GLU A 273 -1.72 4.48 -12.87
C GLU A 273 -2.06 5.95 -12.60
N LEU A 274 -1.61 6.50 -11.46
CA LEU A 274 -1.76 7.93 -11.17
C LEU A 274 -1.03 8.81 -12.18
N GLN A 275 0.16 8.39 -12.62
CA GLN A 275 0.93 9.09 -13.65
C GLN A 275 0.20 9.07 -15.00
N ALA A 276 -0.31 7.90 -15.42
CA ALA A 276 -1.08 7.75 -16.65
C ALA A 276 -2.35 8.64 -16.64
N ALA A 277 -3.07 8.70 -15.51
CA ALA A 277 -4.18 9.61 -15.34
C ALA A 277 -3.75 11.08 -15.49
N SER A 278 -2.61 11.47 -14.90
CA SER A 278 -2.09 12.84 -14.98
C SER A 278 -1.66 13.22 -16.39
N ASP A 279 -1.09 12.29 -17.16
CA ASP A 279 -0.58 12.59 -18.50
C ASP A 279 -1.70 12.78 -19.52
N ILE A 280 -2.89 12.21 -19.27
CA ILE A 280 -4.09 12.48 -20.06
C ILE A 280 -4.56 13.94 -19.86
N PHE A 281 -4.44 14.50 -18.66
CA PHE A 281 -4.81 15.90 -18.40
C PHE A 281 -3.88 16.92 -19.09
N LYS A 282 -2.66 16.51 -19.46
CA LYS A 282 -1.65 17.37 -20.07
C LYS A 282 -1.71 17.38 -21.61
N GLN A 283 -2.52 16.52 -22.22
CA GLN A 283 -2.73 16.43 -23.67
C GLN A 283 -3.84 17.39 -24.12
#